data_AF-A0A9Q0M252-F1
#
_entry.id   AF-A0A9Q0M252-F1
#
_cell.length_a   1.000
_cell.length_b   1.000
_cell.length_c   1.000
_cell.angle_alpha   90.00
_cell.angle_beta   90.00
_cell.angle_gamma   90.00
#
_symmetry.space_group_name_H-M   'P 1'
#
loop_
_entity.id
_entity.type
_entity.pdbx_description
1 polymer ?
#
loop_
_entity_poly.entity_id
_entity_poly.type
_entity_poly.pdbx_seq_one_letter_code
_entity_poly.pdbx_strand_id
1 'polypeptide(L)'
;MVNPLVAAVKQAKLMRIDFVKSPEVQKKYRGGQLCPMAWSSISPNGNFSMINVSIVQLWMPAHSDYSTINVEKRSEWVKAMSDLNHFRLDHLYSDVQSDGRPLPLNEINYLFHYIDDSVVVLEQHFDRRLPDAQLSNSFITESISITSAASSSSSQSEVNRMAMTSTLSEPIIAIPKKRYRYVLFANLGNQTVVRDFSDKFHFSITQLATNTNRTSEFLMMRTLQLEPGEAMIATVE
;
A
#
# COMPACT_ATOMS: atom_id res chain seq x y z
N MET A 1 -53.14 -34.96 21.58
CA MET A 1 -51.85 -34.40 22.05
C MET A 1 -50.94 -34.29 20.84
N VAL A 2 -50.65 -33.06 20.40
CA VAL A 2 -49.90 -32.80 19.15
C VAL A 2 -48.42 -32.66 19.48
N ASN A 3 -47.59 -33.40 18.75
CA ASN A 3 -46.15 -33.53 18.96
C ASN A 3 -45.44 -32.16 18.76
N PRO A 4 -44.74 -31.61 19.78
CA PRO A 4 -44.15 -30.28 19.72
C PRO A 4 -43.02 -30.13 18.67
N LEU A 5 -42.54 -31.23 18.08
CA LEU A 5 -41.59 -31.23 16.96
C LEU A 5 -42.19 -30.83 15.61
N VAL A 6 -43.52 -30.84 15.45
CA VAL A 6 -44.19 -30.43 14.19
C VAL A 6 -44.46 -28.92 14.14
N ALA A 7 -44.42 -28.22 15.28
CA ALA A 7 -44.62 -26.78 15.35
C ALA A 7 -43.35 -25.97 14.99
N ALA A 8 -42.16 -26.56 15.14
CA ALA A 8 -40.88 -25.87 14.87
C ALA A 8 -40.49 -25.85 13.37
N VAL A 9 -41.13 -26.65 12.51
CA VAL A 9 -40.86 -26.66 11.06
C VAL A 9 -41.58 -25.51 10.32
N LYS A 10 -42.50 -24.79 10.98
CA LYS A 10 -43.29 -23.70 10.37
C LYS A 10 -42.63 -22.32 10.36
N GLN A 11 -41.38 -22.18 10.83
CA GLN A 11 -40.68 -20.89 10.86
C GLN A 11 -39.36 -20.81 10.09
N ALA A 12 -39.04 -21.80 9.25
CA ALA A 12 -38.17 -21.55 8.10
C ALA A 12 -39.02 -20.88 7.01
N LYS A 13 -39.42 -19.62 7.25
CA LYS A 13 -39.93 -18.73 6.20
C LYS A 13 -38.75 -18.45 5.28
N LEU A 14 -38.53 -19.39 4.37
CA LEU A 14 -37.70 -19.25 3.20
C LEU A 14 -38.04 -17.89 2.61
N MET A 15 -37.10 -16.93 2.67
CA MET A 15 -37.16 -15.73 1.86
C MET A 15 -37.04 -16.19 0.41
N ARG A 16 -38.15 -16.67 -0.13
CA ARG A 16 -38.35 -16.81 -1.56
C ARG A 16 -38.45 -15.37 -2.04
N ILE A 17 -37.30 -14.84 -2.46
CA ILE A 17 -37.28 -13.66 -3.31
C ILE A 17 -37.99 -14.12 -4.58
N ASP A 18 -39.29 -13.89 -4.63
CA ASP A 18 -40.06 -14.08 -5.84
C ASP A 18 -39.56 -13.02 -6.83
N PHE A 19 -38.60 -13.41 -7.66
CA PHE A 19 -38.21 -12.65 -8.83
C PHE A 19 -39.44 -12.62 -9.74
N VAL A 20 -40.24 -11.57 -9.58
CA VAL A 20 -41.27 -11.18 -10.55
C VAL A 20 -40.58 -11.15 -11.91
N LYS A 21 -40.98 -12.06 -12.80
CA LYS A 21 -40.61 -12.03 -14.22
C LYS A 21 -41.13 -10.71 -14.79
N SER A 22 -40.31 -9.67 -14.67
CA SER A 22 -40.48 -8.43 -15.40
C SER A 22 -40.41 -8.78 -16.88
N PRO A 23 -41.37 -8.33 -17.71
CA PRO A 23 -41.26 -8.48 -19.16
C PRO A 23 -39.96 -7.84 -19.64
N GLU A 24 -39.43 -8.37 -20.74
CA GLU A 24 -38.12 -8.16 -21.41
C GLU A 24 -37.73 -6.68 -21.64
N VAL A 25 -37.57 -5.93 -20.56
CA VAL A 25 -36.75 -4.71 -20.59
C VAL A 25 -35.35 -5.21 -20.33
N GLN A 26 -34.46 -5.05 -21.31
CA GLN A 26 -33.01 -5.22 -21.16
C GLN A 26 -32.54 -4.38 -19.98
N LYS A 27 -32.62 -4.92 -18.76
CA LYS A 27 -32.12 -4.28 -17.56
C LYS A 27 -30.60 -4.30 -17.69
N LYS A 28 -30.03 -3.24 -18.27
CA LYS A 28 -28.61 -2.94 -18.09
C LYS A 28 -28.40 -2.81 -16.59
N TYR A 29 -27.83 -3.86 -16.01
CA TYR A 29 -27.38 -3.86 -14.63
C TYR A 29 -26.43 -2.67 -14.46
N ARG A 30 -26.79 -1.72 -13.59
CA ARG A 30 -25.96 -0.52 -13.38
C ARG A 30 -24.71 -0.95 -12.62
N GLY A 31 -23.56 -0.34 -12.96
CA GLY A 31 -22.26 -0.66 -12.36
C GLY A 31 -22.33 -0.66 -10.82
N GLY A 32 -21.76 -1.69 -10.19
CA GLY A 32 -21.82 -1.94 -8.76
C GLY A 32 -22.70 -3.14 -8.33
N GLN A 33 -23.37 -3.80 -9.29
CA GLN A 33 -24.10 -5.04 -9.02
C GLN A 33 -23.14 -6.24 -9.11
N LEU A 34 -23.41 -7.27 -8.30
CA LEU A 34 -22.58 -8.47 -8.07
C LEU A 34 -22.44 -9.39 -9.31
N CYS A 35 -22.23 -8.86 -10.51
CA CYS A 35 -22.17 -9.67 -11.71
C CYS A 35 -21.04 -10.71 -11.60
N PRO A 36 -21.23 -11.90 -12.20
CA PRO A 36 -20.17 -12.90 -12.29
C PRO A 36 -18.87 -12.31 -12.81
N MET A 37 -17.75 -12.64 -12.17
CA MET A 37 -16.42 -12.17 -12.59
C MET A 37 -16.08 -12.69 -13.99
N ALA A 38 -15.71 -11.78 -14.89
CA ALA A 38 -15.28 -12.14 -16.24
C ALA A 38 -13.78 -12.45 -16.26
N TRP A 39 -13.42 -13.73 -16.36
CA TRP A 39 -12.04 -14.20 -16.39
C TRP A 39 -11.43 -14.15 -17.79
N SER A 40 -12.15 -14.64 -18.81
CA SER A 40 -11.66 -14.70 -20.19
C SER A 40 -12.76 -14.40 -21.20
N SER A 41 -12.36 -14.19 -22.46
CA SER A 41 -13.33 -13.93 -23.55
C SER A 41 -13.74 -15.18 -24.34
N ILE A 42 -13.03 -16.30 -24.14
CA ILE A 42 -13.14 -17.51 -24.96
C ILE A 42 -14.38 -18.33 -24.58
N SER A 43 -14.65 -18.46 -23.28
CA SER A 43 -15.76 -19.28 -22.80
C SER A 43 -17.03 -18.44 -22.63
N PRO A 44 -18.22 -19.05 -22.75
CA PRO A 44 -19.46 -18.39 -22.40
C PRO A 44 -19.44 -17.86 -20.96
N ASN A 45 -20.18 -16.79 -20.69
CA ASN A 45 -20.26 -16.12 -19.39
C ASN A 45 -18.90 -15.67 -18.82
N GLY A 46 -17.94 -15.33 -19.68
CA GLY A 46 -16.63 -14.87 -19.27
C GLY A 46 -15.80 -15.92 -18.53
N ASN A 47 -16.08 -17.21 -18.75
CA ASN A 47 -15.44 -18.33 -18.03
C ASN A 47 -15.66 -18.31 -16.51
N PHE A 48 -16.72 -17.67 -16.02
CA PHE A 48 -17.09 -17.71 -14.61
C PHE A 48 -17.54 -19.09 -14.15
N SER A 49 -18.22 -19.84 -15.01
CA SER A 49 -18.72 -21.18 -14.74
C SER A 49 -18.51 -22.07 -15.96
N MET A 50 -18.18 -23.34 -15.73
CA MET A 50 -18.04 -24.36 -16.77
C MET A 50 -19.39 -24.96 -17.21
N ILE A 51 -20.50 -24.55 -16.58
CA ILE A 51 -21.81 -25.12 -16.92
C ILE A 51 -22.22 -24.66 -18.31
N ASN A 52 -22.53 -25.62 -19.18
CA ASN A 52 -22.99 -25.37 -20.52
C ASN A 52 -24.28 -24.54 -20.48
N VAL A 53 -24.24 -23.35 -21.07
CA VAL A 53 -25.24 -22.27 -20.90
C VAL A 53 -26.62 -22.65 -21.40
N SER A 54 -26.70 -23.72 -22.20
CA SER A 54 -27.96 -24.25 -22.72
C SER A 54 -28.91 -24.77 -21.63
N ILE A 55 -28.41 -25.10 -20.43
CA ILE A 55 -29.20 -25.79 -19.40
C ILE A 55 -29.31 -25.00 -18.08
N VAL A 56 -28.29 -24.22 -17.71
CA VAL A 56 -28.28 -23.50 -16.42
C VAL A 56 -27.98 -22.03 -16.63
N GLN A 57 -28.98 -21.20 -16.32
CA GLN A 57 -28.83 -19.75 -16.24
C GLN A 57 -28.05 -19.41 -14.96
N LEU A 58 -27.02 -18.57 -15.08
CA LEU A 58 -26.32 -18.04 -13.91
C LEU A 58 -27.29 -17.29 -13.01
N TRP A 59 -27.00 -17.29 -11.70
CA TRP A 59 -27.77 -16.56 -10.69
C TRP A 59 -27.90 -15.07 -11.03
N MET A 60 -26.94 -14.52 -11.77
CA MET A 60 -27.07 -13.27 -12.52
C MET A 60 -26.36 -13.35 -13.88
N PRO A 61 -26.84 -12.61 -14.90
CA PRO A 61 -26.16 -12.51 -16.19
C PRO A 61 -24.75 -11.92 -16.06
N ALA A 62 -23.83 -12.41 -16.89
CA ALA A 62 -22.54 -11.76 -17.06
C ALA A 62 -22.70 -10.35 -17.65
N HIS A 63 -21.75 -9.45 -17.38
CA HIS A 63 -21.75 -8.11 -17.95
C HIS A 63 -21.69 -8.18 -19.49
N SER A 64 -22.44 -7.33 -20.22
CA SER A 64 -22.51 -7.40 -21.69
C SER A 64 -21.14 -7.29 -22.36
N ASP A 65 -20.25 -6.51 -21.74
CA ASP A 65 -18.95 -6.18 -22.31
C ASP A 65 -17.83 -7.13 -21.84
N TYR A 66 -18.18 -8.28 -21.22
CA TYR A 66 -17.19 -9.23 -20.68
C TYR A 66 -16.18 -9.70 -21.73
N SER A 67 -16.55 -9.70 -23.01
CA SER A 67 -15.65 -10.06 -24.11
C SER A 67 -14.51 -9.06 -24.29
N THR A 68 -14.65 -7.82 -23.83
CA THR A 68 -13.64 -6.75 -23.94
C THR A 68 -13.09 -6.32 -22.57
N ILE A 69 -13.89 -6.44 -21.51
CA ILE A 69 -13.55 -6.11 -20.13
C ILE A 69 -13.54 -7.42 -19.32
N ASN A 70 -12.37 -8.06 -19.25
CA ASN A 70 -12.14 -9.27 -18.45
C ASN A 70 -10.68 -9.28 -17.94
N VAL A 71 -10.40 -10.19 -17.00
CA VAL A 71 -9.08 -10.34 -16.36
C VAL A 71 -7.98 -10.60 -17.40
N GLU A 72 -8.21 -11.52 -18.33
CA GLU A 72 -7.25 -11.88 -19.39
C GLU A 72 -6.84 -10.66 -20.23
N LYS A 73 -7.82 -9.90 -20.74
CA LYS A 73 -7.59 -8.71 -21.58
C LYS A 73 -7.08 -7.49 -20.80
N ARG A 74 -7.28 -7.45 -19.49
CA ARG A 74 -6.83 -6.36 -18.59
C ARG A 74 -5.66 -6.81 -17.70
N SER A 75 -4.89 -7.80 -18.16
CA SER A 75 -3.76 -8.36 -17.42
C SER A 75 -2.74 -7.30 -16.99
N GLU A 76 -2.52 -6.27 -17.80
CA GLU A 76 -1.67 -5.11 -17.46
C GLU A 76 -2.18 -4.35 -16.22
N TRP A 77 -3.49 -4.12 -16.12
CA TRP A 77 -4.10 -3.47 -14.96
C TRP A 77 -4.07 -4.35 -13.72
N VAL A 78 -4.28 -5.66 -13.89
CA VAL A 78 -4.16 -6.65 -12.82
C VAL A 78 -2.71 -6.67 -12.31
N LYS A 79 -1.74 -6.61 -13.21
CA LYS A 79 -0.32 -6.50 -12.87
C LYS A 79 -0.04 -5.20 -12.13
N ALA A 80 -0.50 -4.04 -12.61
CA ALA A 80 -0.32 -2.77 -11.93
C ALA A 80 -0.91 -2.77 -10.51
N MET A 81 -2.08 -3.40 -10.31
CA MET A 81 -2.66 -3.58 -8.98
C MET A 81 -1.83 -4.53 -8.10
N SER A 82 -1.31 -5.61 -8.69
CA SER A 82 -0.36 -6.51 -8.01
C SER A 82 0.90 -5.77 -7.58
N ASP A 83 1.51 -4.98 -8.46
CA ASP A 83 2.71 -4.19 -8.19
C ASP A 83 2.46 -3.16 -7.09
N LEU A 84 1.29 -2.50 -7.10
CA LEU A 84 0.85 -1.63 -6.01
C LEU A 84 0.73 -2.38 -4.67
N ASN A 85 0.18 -3.59 -4.66
CA ASN A 85 0.07 -4.40 -3.44
C ASN A 85 1.45 -4.80 -2.91
N HIS A 86 2.37 -5.24 -3.77
CA HIS A 86 3.75 -5.55 -3.39
C HIS A 86 4.43 -4.31 -2.83
N PHE A 87 4.31 -3.17 -3.51
CA PHE A 87 4.82 -1.90 -3.02
C PHE A 87 4.29 -1.57 -1.63
N ARG A 88 2.99 -1.76 -1.38
CA ARG A 88 2.41 -1.53 -0.04
C ARG A 88 3.02 -2.44 1.01
N LEU A 89 3.20 -3.73 0.70
CA LEU A 89 3.79 -4.70 1.62
C LEU A 89 5.26 -4.36 1.95
N ASP A 90 6.04 -4.05 0.92
CA ASP A 90 7.49 -3.80 1.04
C ASP A 90 7.80 -2.42 1.64
N HIS A 91 6.96 -1.42 1.34
CA HIS A 91 7.23 -0.03 1.70
C HIS A 91 6.43 0.47 2.91
N LEU A 92 5.20 -0.02 3.11
CA LEU A 92 4.29 0.55 4.12
C LEU A 92 4.03 -0.38 5.31
N TYR A 93 4.22 -1.70 5.15
CA TYR A 93 3.93 -2.68 6.21
C TYR A 93 5.17 -3.39 6.79
N SER A 94 6.37 -3.09 6.28
CA SER A 94 7.59 -3.86 6.60
C SER A 94 8.20 -3.60 7.97
N ASP A 95 7.71 -2.63 8.76
CA ASP A 95 8.34 -2.31 10.04
C ASP A 95 7.81 -3.25 11.13
N VAL A 96 8.42 -4.43 11.15
CA VAL A 96 8.41 -5.31 12.31
C VAL A 96 9.35 -4.69 13.34
N GLN A 97 8.86 -4.50 14.56
CA GLN A 97 9.70 -4.09 15.68
C GLN A 97 10.85 -5.09 15.87
N SER A 98 11.92 -4.64 16.52
CA SER A 98 13.06 -5.50 16.87
C SER A 98 12.65 -6.74 17.69
N ASP A 99 11.48 -6.74 18.31
CA ASP A 99 10.92 -7.85 19.08
C ASP A 99 9.95 -8.75 18.28
N GLY A 100 9.85 -8.56 16.96
CA GLY A 100 8.99 -9.37 16.09
C GLY A 100 7.53 -8.93 16.05
N ARG A 101 7.12 -7.88 16.78
CA ARG A 101 5.74 -7.39 16.73
C ARG A 101 5.56 -6.39 15.59
N PRO A 102 4.42 -6.41 14.87
CA PRO A 102 4.10 -5.33 13.95
C PRO A 102 4.06 -4.00 14.72
N LEU A 103 4.68 -2.94 14.17
CA LEU A 103 4.47 -1.60 14.71
C LEU A 103 2.96 -1.30 14.72
N PRO A 104 2.43 -0.66 15.79
CA PRO A 104 1.05 -0.21 15.78
C PRO A 104 0.85 0.70 14.57
N LEU A 105 -0.18 0.42 13.76
CA LEU A 105 -0.54 1.15 12.53
C LEU A 105 -0.79 2.67 12.72
N ASN A 106 -0.65 3.19 13.94
CA ASN A 106 -1.27 4.43 14.41
C ASN A 106 -0.48 5.72 14.12
N GLU A 107 0.66 5.68 13.43
CA GLU A 107 1.38 6.92 13.06
C GLU A 107 1.67 7.02 11.55
N ILE A 108 0.83 6.39 10.73
CA ILE A 108 0.88 6.67 9.28
C ILE A 108 0.30 8.07 9.04
N ASN A 109 1.18 9.06 8.96
CA ASN A 109 0.82 10.44 8.71
C ASN A 109 0.66 10.67 7.20
N TYR A 110 -0.59 10.86 6.78
CA TYR A 110 -0.94 11.31 5.45
C TYR A 110 -1.08 12.84 5.44
N LEU A 111 -0.38 13.50 4.53
CA LEU A 111 -0.56 14.92 4.26
C LEU A 111 -1.19 15.08 2.88
N PHE A 112 -2.36 15.69 2.85
CA PHE A 112 -3.04 16.03 1.61
C PHE A 112 -2.58 17.43 1.18
N HIS A 113 -2.06 17.51 -0.04
CA HIS A 113 -1.83 18.78 -0.72
C HIS A 113 -2.91 18.91 -1.79
N TYR A 114 -3.96 19.68 -1.47
CA TYR A 114 -4.96 20.07 -2.46
C TYR A 114 -4.35 21.16 -3.32
N ILE A 115 -4.11 20.84 -4.59
CA ILE A 115 -3.42 21.76 -5.50
C ILE A 115 -4.39 22.32 -6.54
N ASP A 116 -5.47 21.60 -6.87
CA ASP A 116 -6.66 22.11 -7.59
C ASP A 116 -7.79 21.05 -7.60
N ASP A 117 -8.84 21.27 -8.39
CA ASP A 117 -10.00 20.35 -8.54
C ASP A 117 -9.66 19.06 -9.33
N SER A 118 -8.50 19.01 -9.99
CA SER A 118 -8.15 17.95 -10.95
C SER A 118 -6.94 17.12 -10.54
N VAL A 119 -6.05 17.65 -9.70
CA VAL A 119 -4.82 17.02 -9.27
C VAL A 119 -4.83 16.83 -7.77
N VAL A 120 -4.70 15.57 -7.37
CA VAL A 120 -4.53 15.18 -5.98
C VAL A 120 -3.07 14.84 -5.73
N VAL A 121 -2.51 15.45 -4.69
CA VAL A 121 -1.18 15.09 -4.20
C VAL A 121 -1.30 14.63 -2.76
N LEU A 122 -0.87 13.39 -2.51
CA LEU A 122 -0.91 12.75 -1.21
C LEU A 122 0.49 12.35 -0.79
N GLU A 123 0.99 12.98 0.26
CA GLU A 123 2.29 12.67 0.84
C GLU A 123 2.13 11.74 2.05
N GLN A 124 3.06 10.81 2.18
CA GLN A 124 3.13 9.84 3.26
C GLN A 124 4.55 9.76 3.83
N HIS A 125 4.66 9.78 5.16
CA HIS A 125 5.93 9.78 5.88
C HIS A 125 6.13 8.52 6.72
N PHE A 126 7.36 8.00 6.72
CA PHE A 126 7.76 6.88 7.56
C PHE A 126 9.18 7.04 8.09
N ASP A 127 9.37 6.75 9.37
CA ASP A 127 10.70 6.67 9.97
C ASP A 127 11.11 5.20 10.10
N ARG A 128 12.04 4.75 9.25
CA ARG A 128 12.58 3.39 9.36
C ARG A 128 13.84 3.37 10.19
N ARG A 129 13.96 2.34 11.03
CA ARG A 129 15.23 2.01 11.69
C ARG A 129 16.14 1.35 10.66
N LEU A 130 17.37 1.85 10.56
CA LEU A 130 18.37 1.16 9.75
C LEU A 130 18.76 -0.15 10.45
N PRO A 131 18.78 -1.30 9.75
CA PRO A 131 19.29 -2.53 10.32
C PRO A 131 20.72 -2.33 10.80
N ASP A 132 21.08 -2.88 11.97
CA ASP A 132 22.41 -2.72 12.57
C ASP A 132 23.57 -3.11 11.63
N ALA A 133 23.30 -4.01 10.68
CA ALA A 133 24.26 -4.45 9.65
C ALA A 133 24.66 -3.37 8.64
N GLN A 134 23.93 -2.24 8.54
CA GLN A 134 24.28 -1.11 7.67
C GLN A 134 25.13 -0.05 8.39
N LEU A 135 25.20 -0.08 9.74
CA LEU A 135 25.92 0.92 10.54
C LEU A 135 27.44 0.70 10.58
N SER A 136 27.91 -0.52 10.31
CA SER A 136 29.35 -0.83 10.30
C SER A 136 30.12 -0.13 9.19
N ASN A 137 29.45 0.27 8.10
CA ASN A 137 30.09 0.96 6.97
C ASN A 137 29.99 2.48 7.04
N SER A 138 29.04 3.05 7.80
CA SER A 138 28.88 4.51 7.91
C SER A 138 29.65 5.14 9.07
N PHE A 139 30.01 4.36 10.11
CA PHE A 139 30.71 4.90 11.29
C PHE A 139 32.23 5.01 11.15
N ILE A 140 32.85 4.46 10.10
CA ILE A 140 34.31 4.47 9.94
C ILE A 140 34.83 5.84 9.45
N THR A 141 33.97 6.76 8.98
CA THR A 141 34.42 8.01 8.36
C THR A 141 34.48 9.22 9.29
N GLU A 142 33.94 9.17 10.52
CA GLU A 142 33.90 10.36 11.41
C GLU A 142 34.79 10.27 12.67
N SER A 143 35.52 9.18 12.90
CA SER A 143 36.38 9.05 14.09
C SER A 143 37.85 8.74 13.75
N ILE A 144 38.50 9.65 13.03
CA ILE A 144 39.97 9.78 13.08
C ILE A 144 40.31 11.25 13.29
N SER A 145 40.38 11.65 14.55
CA SER A 145 41.28 12.68 15.08
C SER A 145 41.09 12.75 16.60
N ILE A 146 42.07 12.24 17.36
CA ILE A 146 42.77 12.93 18.46
C ILE A 146 43.76 11.92 19.05
N THR A 147 45.03 12.13 18.71
CA THR A 147 46.22 11.64 19.38
C THR A 147 46.41 12.38 20.70
N SER A 148 46.74 11.69 21.80
CA SER A 148 47.91 12.02 22.63
C SER A 148 48.07 11.09 23.83
N ALA A 149 49.32 10.68 24.02
CA ALA A 149 49.85 9.88 25.13
C ALA A 149 49.98 10.67 26.44
N ALA A 150 49.95 9.97 27.57
CA ALA A 150 50.87 10.20 28.70
C ALA A 150 50.79 9.03 29.71
N SER A 151 51.96 8.73 30.26
CA SER A 151 52.33 7.62 31.12
C SER A 151 52.34 7.96 32.62
N SER A 152 52.41 6.89 33.43
CA SER A 152 53.12 6.72 34.72
C SER A 152 52.41 6.90 36.08
N SER A 153 52.37 5.77 36.81
CA SER A 153 52.69 5.50 38.23
C SER A 153 52.02 6.36 39.33
N SER A 154 51.40 5.81 40.38
CA SER A 154 52.04 5.04 41.46
C SER A 154 51.00 4.73 42.56
N SER A 155 51.35 3.77 43.41
CA SER A 155 50.63 3.11 44.50
C SER A 155 50.12 4.01 45.64
N GLN A 156 48.93 3.69 46.18
CA GLN A 156 48.69 3.57 47.63
C GLN A 156 47.35 2.88 47.95
N SER A 157 47.40 2.08 49.01
CA SER A 157 46.35 1.31 49.66
C SER A 157 45.33 2.18 50.39
N GLU A 158 44.03 1.85 50.34
CA GLU A 158 43.18 1.80 51.54
C GLU A 158 41.82 1.15 51.29
N VAL A 159 41.40 0.39 52.30
CA VAL A 159 40.18 -0.41 52.38
C VAL A 159 39.02 0.53 52.71
N ASN A 160 38.06 0.66 51.79
CA ASN A 160 36.73 1.17 52.13
C ASN A 160 35.64 0.46 51.31
N ARG A 161 34.93 -0.46 51.97
CA ARG A 161 33.71 -1.08 51.45
C ARG A 161 32.55 -0.11 51.66
N MET A 162 32.30 0.76 50.69
CA MET A 162 30.96 1.31 50.46
C MET A 162 30.44 0.71 49.16
N ALA A 163 29.40 -0.11 49.26
CA ALA A 163 28.64 -0.59 48.12
C ALA A 163 27.88 0.60 47.51
N MET A 164 28.58 1.41 46.73
CA MET A 164 27.94 2.27 45.75
C MET A 164 27.51 1.37 44.59
N THR A 165 26.23 0.99 44.59
CA THR A 165 25.54 0.59 43.37
C THR A 165 25.51 1.80 42.45
N SER A 166 26.61 2.05 41.73
CA SER A 166 26.58 2.88 40.54
C SER A 166 25.74 2.12 39.51
N THR A 167 24.49 2.52 39.39
CA THR A 167 23.68 2.17 38.24
C THR A 167 24.36 2.82 37.04
N LEU A 168 25.30 2.11 36.42
CA LEU A 168 25.82 2.39 35.09
C LEU A 168 24.60 2.39 34.17
N SER A 169 24.03 3.58 33.96
CA SER A 169 23.07 3.79 32.90
C SER A 169 23.81 3.52 31.60
N GLU A 170 23.55 2.38 30.98
CA GLU A 170 24.09 2.07 29.67
C GLU A 170 23.76 3.25 28.73
N PRO A 171 24.74 3.76 27.97
CA PRO A 171 24.50 4.84 27.03
C PRO A 171 23.46 4.34 26.02
N ILE A 172 22.31 5.01 25.98
CA ILE A 172 21.28 4.76 24.98
C ILE A 172 21.88 5.16 23.63
N ILE A 173 22.40 4.19 22.89
CA ILE A 173 22.89 4.39 21.52
C ILE A 173 21.65 4.73 20.68
N ALA A 174 21.53 5.99 20.27
CA ALA A 174 20.46 6.42 19.39
C ALA A 174 20.66 5.77 18.01
N ILE A 175 19.86 4.74 17.70
CA ILE A 175 19.87 4.11 16.39
C ILE A 175 19.42 5.17 15.36
N PRO A 176 20.23 5.49 14.34
CA PRO A 176 19.85 6.48 13.34
C PRO A 176 18.61 6.00 12.59
N LYS A 177 17.63 6.90 12.48
CA LYS A 177 16.40 6.68 11.73
C LYS A 177 16.53 7.34 10.37
N LYS A 178 16.22 6.61 9.31
CA LYS A 178 16.08 7.18 7.96
C LYS A 178 14.60 7.45 7.71
N ARG A 179 14.28 8.71 7.42
CA ARG A 179 12.92 9.12 7.04
C ARG A 179 12.73 8.89 5.55
N TYR A 180 11.70 8.13 5.20
CA TYR A 180 11.26 7.88 3.84
C TYR A 180 9.99 8.70 3.58
N ARG A 181 9.92 9.29 2.40
CA ARG A 181 8.78 10.10 1.93
C ARG A 181 8.30 9.56 0.60
N TYR A 182 7.04 9.15 0.55
CA TYR A 182 6.37 8.76 -0.69
C TYR A 182 5.29 9.78 -1.01
N VAL A 183 5.20 10.16 -2.27
CA VAL A 183 4.20 11.11 -2.75
C VAL A 183 3.46 10.51 -3.92
N LEU A 184 2.13 10.43 -3.80
CA LEU A 184 1.23 10.10 -4.88
C LEU A 184 0.85 11.40 -5.60
N PHE A 185 1.08 11.45 -6.90
CA PHE A 185 0.55 12.47 -7.79
C PHE A 185 -0.50 11.82 -8.68
N ALA A 186 -1.72 12.35 -8.72
CA ALA A 186 -2.80 11.80 -9.54
C ALA A 186 -3.58 12.91 -10.24
N ASN A 187 -3.69 12.83 -11.56
CA ASN A 187 -4.57 13.68 -12.35
C ASN A 187 -5.90 12.97 -12.57
N LEU A 188 -6.92 13.40 -11.82
CA LEU A 188 -8.30 12.94 -11.91
C LEU A 188 -9.12 13.72 -12.96
N GLY A 189 -8.53 14.76 -13.55
CA GLY A 189 -9.12 15.56 -14.61
C GLY A 189 -9.14 14.87 -15.97
N ASN A 190 -9.80 15.51 -16.93
CA ASN A 190 -9.91 15.06 -18.31
C ASN A 190 -8.91 15.76 -19.26
N GLN A 191 -8.01 16.58 -18.72
CA GLN A 191 -7.00 17.33 -19.48
C GLN A 191 -5.61 17.03 -18.91
N THR A 192 -4.60 17.11 -19.76
CA THR A 192 -3.20 17.06 -19.35
C THR A 192 -2.89 18.28 -18.50
N VAL A 193 -2.24 18.08 -17.36
CA VAL A 193 -1.90 19.13 -16.41
C VAL A 193 -0.39 19.20 -16.24
N VAL A 194 0.17 20.40 -16.33
CA VAL A 194 1.59 20.67 -16.03
C VAL A 194 1.65 21.56 -14.79
N ARG A 195 2.32 21.08 -13.74
CA ARG A 195 2.40 21.79 -12.45
C ARG A 195 3.82 21.83 -11.92
N ASP A 196 4.08 22.90 -11.19
CA ASP A 196 5.30 23.12 -10.43
C ASP A 196 5.02 22.75 -8.97
N PHE A 197 5.70 21.72 -8.48
CA PHE A 197 5.67 21.27 -7.09
C PHE A 197 7.03 21.52 -6.38
N SER A 198 7.89 22.35 -6.96
CA SER A 198 9.25 22.62 -6.44
C SER A 198 9.27 23.34 -5.09
N ASP A 199 8.16 23.98 -4.72
CA ASP A 199 7.96 24.59 -3.40
C ASP A 199 7.97 23.56 -2.25
N LYS A 200 7.59 22.32 -2.54
CA LYS A 200 7.49 21.22 -1.55
C LYS A 200 8.45 20.07 -1.81
N PHE A 201 8.72 19.76 -3.07
CA PHE A 201 9.49 18.60 -3.50
C PHE A 201 10.50 19.06 -4.54
N HIS A 202 11.79 18.89 -4.33
CA HIS A 202 12.78 19.35 -5.33
C HIS A 202 13.01 18.30 -6.42
N PHE A 203 13.30 17.07 -5.97
CA PHE A 203 13.58 15.93 -6.84
C PHE A 203 12.80 14.72 -6.37
N SER A 204 12.49 13.82 -7.30
CA SER A 204 11.92 12.54 -6.94
C SER A 204 12.31 11.45 -7.93
N ILE A 205 12.18 10.20 -7.48
CA ILE A 205 12.33 9.02 -8.33
C ILE A 205 10.99 8.29 -8.33
N THR A 206 10.42 8.08 -9.51
CA THR A 206 9.16 7.34 -9.66
C THR A 206 9.36 5.89 -9.27
N GLN A 207 8.54 5.40 -8.34
CA GLN A 207 8.54 3.99 -7.93
C GLN A 207 7.48 3.19 -8.69
N LEU A 208 6.29 3.78 -8.90
CA LEU A 208 5.18 3.19 -9.64
C LEU A 208 4.46 4.27 -10.44
N ALA A 209 4.01 3.93 -11.65
CA ALA A 209 3.19 4.82 -12.47
C ALA A 209 2.16 4.02 -13.27
N THR A 210 0.99 4.62 -13.52
CA THR A 210 0.00 4.07 -14.45
C THR A 210 0.54 4.01 -15.87
N ASN A 211 1.41 4.95 -16.25
CA ASN A 211 2.21 4.89 -17.46
C ASN A 211 3.52 4.15 -17.16
N THR A 212 3.62 2.89 -17.57
CA THR A 212 4.78 2.03 -17.26
C THR A 212 6.11 2.55 -17.82
N ASN A 213 6.08 3.43 -18.82
CA ASN A 213 7.29 4.04 -19.38
C ASN A 213 7.96 5.03 -18.42
N ARG A 214 7.26 5.43 -17.36
CA ARG A 214 7.73 6.41 -16.37
C ARG A 214 8.19 5.78 -15.06
N THR A 215 8.09 4.46 -14.92
CA THR A 215 8.62 3.76 -13.75
C THR A 215 10.14 3.94 -13.69
N SER A 216 10.67 4.24 -12.50
CA SER A 216 12.10 4.56 -12.27
C SER A 216 12.60 5.83 -12.96
N GLU A 217 11.70 6.70 -13.44
CA GLU A 217 12.06 7.99 -14.00
C GLU A 217 12.52 8.95 -12.89
N PHE A 218 13.60 9.69 -13.14
CA PHE A 218 14.00 10.82 -12.30
C PHE A 218 13.18 12.05 -12.70
N LEU A 219 12.48 12.64 -11.75
CA LEU A 219 11.58 13.76 -11.97
C LEU A 219 12.13 15.05 -11.35
N MET A 220 12.15 16.10 -12.16
CA MET A 220 12.27 17.47 -11.68
C MET A 220 10.86 18.05 -11.44
N MET A 221 10.58 18.43 -10.21
CA MET A 221 9.22 18.81 -9.78
C MET A 221 8.73 20.14 -10.34
N ARG A 222 9.59 20.91 -10.97
CA ARG A 222 9.26 22.21 -11.56
C ARG A 222 8.26 22.12 -12.70
N THR A 223 8.26 21.02 -13.44
CA THR A 223 7.46 20.84 -14.65
C THR A 223 6.90 19.42 -14.72
N LEU A 224 6.26 18.97 -13.64
CA LEU A 224 5.63 17.66 -13.65
C LEU A 224 4.38 17.69 -14.53
N GLN A 225 4.42 16.95 -15.63
CA GLN A 225 3.30 16.72 -16.53
C GLN A 225 2.56 15.43 -16.14
N LEU A 226 1.24 15.52 -16.05
CA LEU A 226 0.34 14.40 -15.78
C LEU A 226 -0.76 14.35 -16.85
N GLU A 227 -0.84 13.25 -17.58
CA GLU A 227 -1.90 12.98 -18.54
C GLU A 227 -3.25 12.70 -17.84
N PRO A 228 -4.39 12.81 -18.54
CA PRO A 228 -5.71 12.50 -17.97
C PRO A 228 -5.76 11.07 -17.39
N GLY A 229 -6.11 10.95 -16.11
CA GLY A 229 -6.16 9.66 -15.41
C GLY A 229 -4.80 9.08 -15.04
N GLU A 230 -3.71 9.81 -15.28
CA GLU A 230 -2.36 9.38 -14.90
C GLU A 230 -2.16 9.52 -13.38
N ALA A 231 -1.56 8.49 -12.78
CA ALA A 231 -1.13 8.53 -11.40
C ALA A 231 0.26 7.92 -11.24
N MET A 232 1.05 8.44 -10.31
CA MET A 232 2.37 7.90 -9.98
C MET A 232 2.68 8.06 -8.50
N ILE A 233 3.46 7.13 -7.97
CA ILE A 233 4.03 7.17 -6.62
C ILE A 233 5.53 7.39 -6.79
N ALA A 234 6.07 8.43 -6.16
CA ALA A 234 7.48 8.76 -6.21
C ALA A 234 8.09 8.85 -4.80
N THR A 235 9.36 8.49 -4.68
CA THR A 235 10.17 8.82 -3.49
C THR A 235 10.72 10.23 -3.64
N VAL A 236 10.50 11.07 -2.65
CA VAL A 236 11.01 12.45 -2.63
C VAL A 236 12.15 12.58 -1.63
N GLU A 237 13.19 13.32 -2.01
CA GLU A 237 14.31 13.72 -1.15
C GLU A 237 14.21 15.20 -0.78
#